data_AF-A0A916NMH3-F1
#
_entry.id   AF-A0A916NMH3-F1
#
_cell.length_a   1.000
_cell.length_b   1.000
_cell.length_c   1.000
_cell.angle_alpha   90.00
_cell.angle_beta   90.00
_cell.angle_gamma   90.00
#
_symmetry.space_group_name_H-M   'P 1'
#
loop_
_entity.id
_entity.type
_entity.pdbx_description
1 polymer ?
#
loop_
_entity_poly.entity_id
_entity_poly.type
_entity_poly.pdbx_seq_one_letter_code
_entity_poly.pdbx_strand_id
1 'polypeptide(L)'
;MKISLIKISNFRSLRSTRIETTDFNILVGQNNCGKTNFFEAIEFFFNGLGRGEAVNDLKFRRDADAEIEVEIEFIGAQEAAGRMQNQSNKTKILKALDESDTVSFKRTSGEPGKRSMFVNGNEVNPGTGFDKALGDFLPKLEYISTKQYYDAVAKFSKSTPIGIMLSGVLAAILEQNPHYLEFQAKFNQLFENDDSEIKVQFDAIGTTVKGFLEKQFPDTTKVAYSGESLPVIPDERLPVFPDERLPVAAGLDH
;
A
#
# COMPACT_ATOMS: atom_id res chain seq x y z
N MET A 1 8.17 -2.14 15.36
CA MET A 1 6.86 -2.08 16.04
C MET A 1 6.03 -3.31 15.72
N LYS A 2 5.38 -3.89 16.73
CA LYS A 2 4.57 -5.12 16.65
C LYS A 2 3.29 -4.93 17.44
N ILE A 3 2.23 -5.66 17.09
CA ILE A 3 0.98 -5.67 17.86
C ILE A 3 1.16 -6.60 19.07
N SER A 4 0.84 -6.12 20.27
CA SER A 4 0.87 -6.91 21.52
C SER A 4 -0.52 -7.32 21.99
N LEU A 5 -1.53 -6.48 21.74
CA LEU A 5 -2.88 -6.68 22.25
C LEU A 5 -3.92 -6.08 21.30
N ILE A 6 -5.01 -6.81 21.08
CA ILE A 6 -6.18 -6.35 20.32
C ILE A 6 -7.41 -6.46 21.23
N LYS A 7 -8.12 -5.34 21.41
CA LYS A 7 -9.41 -5.27 22.11
C LYS A 7 -10.47 -4.80 21.13
N ILE A 8 -11.59 -5.52 21.08
CA ILE A 8 -12.73 -5.22 20.22
C ILE A 8 -13.99 -5.25 21.06
N SER A 9 -14.81 -4.21 20.94
CA SER A 9 -16.10 -4.09 21.59
C SER A 9 -17.18 -3.77 20.56
N ASN A 10 -18.32 -4.45 20.69
CA ASN A 10 -19.55 -4.22 19.92
C ASN A 10 -19.39 -4.26 18.38
N PHE A 11 -18.53 -5.12 17.84
CA PHE A 11 -18.31 -5.25 16.39
C PHE A 11 -18.95 -6.54 15.83
N ARG A 12 -19.99 -6.41 15.00
CA ARG A 12 -20.74 -7.49 14.34
C ARG A 12 -21.19 -8.61 15.30
N SER A 13 -20.52 -9.76 15.30
CA SER A 13 -20.82 -10.86 16.23
C SER A 13 -19.99 -10.81 17.52
N LEU A 14 -19.04 -9.89 17.62
CA LEU A 14 -18.10 -9.74 18.74
C LEU A 14 -18.65 -8.71 19.72
N ARG A 15 -19.19 -9.18 20.84
CA ARG A 15 -19.63 -8.29 21.93
C ARG A 15 -18.42 -7.67 22.64
N SER A 16 -17.47 -8.52 23.04
CA SER A 16 -16.22 -8.11 23.66
C SER A 16 -15.19 -9.21 23.43
N THR A 17 -14.04 -8.84 22.88
CA THR A 17 -12.94 -9.74 22.57
C THR A 17 -11.64 -9.09 22.97
N ARG A 18 -10.77 -9.84 23.64
CA ARG A 18 -9.41 -9.43 23.99
C ARG A 18 -8.46 -10.55 23.59
N ILE A 19 -7.50 -10.27 22.72
CA ILE A 19 -6.50 -11.24 22.25
C ILE A 19 -5.11 -10.64 22.41
N GLU A 20 -4.30 -11.31 23.21
CA GLU A 20 -2.85 -11.07 23.27
C GLU A 20 -2.19 -11.75 22.09
N THR A 21 -1.32 -11.02 21.41
CA THR A 21 -0.68 -11.47 20.19
C THR A 21 0.82 -11.64 20.39
N THR A 22 1.38 -12.63 19.70
CA THR A 22 2.83 -12.83 19.59
C THR A 22 3.27 -12.59 18.15
N ASP A 23 4.52 -12.93 17.82
CA ASP A 23 5.04 -12.86 16.45
C ASP A 23 4.31 -13.82 15.49
N PHE A 24 3.67 -14.86 16.02
CA PHE A 24 2.94 -15.83 15.22
C PHE A 24 1.66 -16.27 15.95
N ASN A 25 0.51 -16.01 15.32
CA ASN A 25 -0.80 -16.24 15.93
C ASN A 25 -1.62 -17.16 15.02
N ILE A 26 -2.16 -18.23 15.58
CA ILE A 26 -3.09 -19.13 14.88
C ILE A 26 -4.48 -18.93 15.47
N LEU A 27 -5.45 -18.57 14.64
CA LEU A 27 -6.85 -18.42 15.04
C LEU A 27 -7.67 -19.62 14.56
N VAL A 28 -8.03 -20.52 15.49
CA VAL A 28 -8.81 -21.74 15.20
C VAL A 28 -10.20 -21.65 15.83
N GLY A 29 -11.22 -22.10 15.10
CA GLY A 29 -12.58 -22.17 15.61
C GLY A 29 -13.56 -22.67 14.56
N GLN A 30 -14.78 -22.99 14.96
CA GLN A 30 -15.83 -23.44 14.04
C GLN A 30 -16.17 -22.39 12.97
N ASN A 31 -16.76 -22.83 11.86
CA ASN A 31 -17.28 -21.89 10.87
C ASN A 31 -18.30 -20.94 11.52
N ASN A 32 -18.29 -19.69 11.08
CA ASN A 32 -19.20 -18.65 11.57
C ASN A 32 -19.05 -18.25 13.04
N CYS A 33 -17.94 -18.60 13.71
CA CYS A 33 -17.68 -18.21 15.11
C CYS A 33 -17.12 -16.79 15.29
N GLY A 34 -17.08 -15.97 14.22
CA GLY A 34 -16.59 -14.59 14.28
C GLY A 34 -15.12 -14.37 13.92
N LYS A 35 -14.40 -15.38 13.41
CA LYS A 35 -13.00 -15.20 12.94
C LYS A 35 -12.88 -14.13 11.85
N THR A 36 -13.75 -14.17 10.84
CA THR A 36 -13.78 -13.14 9.79
C THR A 36 -14.08 -11.77 10.37
N ASN A 37 -15.07 -11.67 11.26
CA ASN A 37 -15.42 -10.42 11.95
C ASN A 37 -14.27 -9.85 12.79
N PHE A 38 -13.40 -10.71 13.33
CA PHE A 38 -12.19 -10.27 14.02
C PHE A 38 -11.21 -9.57 13.08
N PHE A 39 -10.94 -10.14 11.90
CA PHE A 39 -10.10 -9.50 10.89
C PHE A 39 -10.73 -8.22 10.36
N GLU A 40 -12.04 -8.21 10.09
CA GLU A 40 -12.76 -7.01 9.65
C GLU A 40 -12.72 -5.88 10.70
N ALA A 41 -12.73 -6.20 12.00
CA ALA A 41 -12.57 -5.19 13.05
C ALA A 41 -11.16 -4.56 13.03
N ILE A 42 -10.13 -5.36 12.75
CA ILE A 42 -8.75 -4.86 12.56
C ILE A 42 -8.68 -4.00 11.29
N GLU A 43 -9.30 -4.42 10.19
CA GLU A 43 -9.39 -3.62 8.97
C GLU A 43 -10.09 -2.27 9.23
N PHE A 44 -11.19 -2.26 9.98
CA PHE A 44 -11.87 -1.04 10.40
C PHE A 44 -10.94 -0.10 11.19
N PHE A 45 -10.11 -0.64 12.09
CA PHE A 45 -9.12 0.15 12.82
C PHE A 45 -8.10 0.83 11.88
N PHE A 46 -7.58 0.12 10.88
CA PHE A 46 -6.57 0.67 9.97
C PHE A 46 -7.16 1.60 8.90
N ASN A 47 -8.26 1.19 8.28
CA ASN A 47 -8.81 1.81 7.06
C ASN A 47 -10.05 2.65 7.30
N GLY A 48 -10.77 2.41 8.39
CA GLY A 48 -12.02 3.09 8.73
C GLY A 48 -13.19 2.36 8.10
N LEU A 49 -14.26 3.09 7.82
CA LEU A 49 -15.44 2.52 7.16
C LEU A 49 -15.17 2.27 5.67
N GLY A 50 -15.58 1.10 5.19
CA GLY A 50 -15.60 0.81 3.76
C GLY A 50 -16.49 1.76 2.98
N ARG A 51 -16.20 1.96 1.69
CA ARG A 51 -17.06 2.77 0.81
C ARG A 51 -18.45 2.14 0.74
N GLY A 52 -19.46 2.90 1.14
CA GLY A 52 -20.86 2.47 1.11
C GLY A 52 -21.28 1.56 2.27
N GLU A 53 -20.40 1.30 3.24
CA GLU A 53 -20.74 0.50 4.41
C GLU A 53 -21.38 1.38 5.49
N ALA A 54 -22.57 0.98 5.97
CA ALA A 54 -23.24 1.69 7.04
C ALA A 54 -22.68 1.26 8.40
N VAL A 55 -22.31 2.23 9.23
CA VAL A 55 -21.78 1.99 10.59
C VAL A 55 -22.66 1.05 11.40
N ASN A 56 -23.98 1.20 11.30
CA ASN A 56 -24.93 0.38 12.05
C ASN A 56 -24.90 -1.11 11.67
N ASP A 57 -24.49 -1.44 10.44
CA ASP A 57 -24.34 -2.84 10.01
C ASP A 57 -23.12 -3.52 10.64
N LEU A 58 -22.16 -2.70 11.09
CA LEU A 58 -20.98 -3.15 11.83
C LEU A 58 -21.24 -3.28 13.32
N LYS A 59 -22.30 -2.68 13.87
CA LYS A 59 -22.57 -2.72 15.31
C LYS A 59 -23.05 -4.09 15.76
N PHE A 60 -22.68 -4.47 16.97
CA PHE A 60 -23.13 -5.72 17.56
C PHE A 60 -24.65 -5.77 17.62
N ARG A 61 -25.22 -6.84 17.03
CA ARG A 61 -26.68 -7.00 16.85
C ARG A 61 -27.39 -5.85 16.11
N ARG A 62 -26.63 -5.00 15.40
CA ARG A 62 -27.14 -3.76 14.77
C ARG A 62 -27.83 -2.83 15.76
N ASP A 63 -27.39 -2.87 17.02
CA ASP A 63 -27.87 -1.98 18.06
C ASP A 63 -27.38 -0.56 17.77
N ALA A 64 -28.30 0.37 17.52
CA ALA A 64 -27.97 1.75 17.18
C ALA A 64 -27.28 2.50 18.33
N ASP A 65 -27.53 2.08 19.57
CA ASP A 65 -26.99 2.71 20.78
C ASP A 65 -25.61 2.16 21.15
N ALA A 66 -25.22 1.00 20.59
CA ALA A 66 -23.90 0.43 20.84
C ALA A 66 -22.81 1.26 20.13
N GLU A 67 -21.72 1.54 20.82
CA GLU A 67 -20.52 2.12 20.22
C GLU A 67 -19.52 1.01 19.91
N ILE A 68 -19.05 0.95 18.67
CA ILE A 68 -17.93 0.11 18.26
C ILE A 68 -16.67 0.73 18.82
N GLU A 69 -15.83 -0.08 19.46
CA GLU A 69 -14.49 0.32 19.83
C GLU A 69 -13.50 -0.76 19.40
N VAL A 70 -12.46 -0.36 18.67
CA VAL A 70 -11.31 -1.23 18.36
C VAL A 70 -10.06 -0.53 18.85
N GLU A 71 -9.40 -1.14 19.82
CA GLU A 71 -8.15 -0.68 20.41
C GLU A 71 -7.03 -1.69 20.10
N ILE A 72 -5.93 -1.21 19.53
CA ILE A 72 -4.75 -2.02 19.26
C ILE A 72 -3.56 -1.41 19.98
N GLU A 73 -2.89 -2.24 20.79
CA GLU A 73 -1.65 -1.91 21.48
C GLU A 73 -0.45 -2.39 20.67
N PHE A 74 0.58 -1.55 20.65
CA PHE A 74 1.83 -1.78 19.95
C PHE A 74 3.03 -1.65 20.89
N ILE A 75 4.04 -2.48 20.65
CA ILE A 75 5.37 -2.44 21.29
C ILE A 75 6.46 -2.08 20.27
N GLY A 76 7.57 -1.49 20.71
CA GLY A 76 8.61 -0.97 19.81
C GLY A 76 8.23 0.38 19.19
N ALA A 77 7.51 1.21 19.95
CA ALA A 77 7.03 2.52 19.52
C ALA A 77 8.17 3.54 19.37
N GLN A 78 9.18 3.52 20.24
CA GLN A 78 10.31 4.45 20.19
C GLN A 78 11.13 4.25 18.91
N GLU A 79 11.45 3.00 18.60
CA GLU A 79 12.17 2.64 17.37
C GLU A 79 11.37 3.04 16.12
N ALA A 80 10.05 2.80 16.11
CA ALA A 80 9.20 3.19 14.99
C ALA A 80 9.15 4.70 14.79
N ALA A 81 8.99 5.48 15.86
CA ALA A 81 9.04 6.93 15.79
C ALA A 81 10.41 7.42 15.28
N GLY A 82 11.50 6.75 15.67
CA GLY A 82 12.85 7.02 15.20
C GLY A 82 13.02 6.94 13.68
N ARG A 83 12.29 6.04 13.01
CA ARG A 83 12.35 5.77 11.56
C ARG A 83 11.41 6.61 10.69
N MET A 84 10.52 7.40 11.31
CA MET A 84 9.61 8.27 10.57
C MET A 84 10.40 9.27 9.72
N GLN A 85 9.97 9.46 8.47
CA GLN A 85 10.61 10.34 7.49
C GLN A 85 10.26 11.81 7.75
N ASN A 86 9.04 12.08 8.21
CA ASN A 86 8.62 13.44 8.52
C ASN A 86 9.11 13.88 9.90
N GLN A 87 10.11 14.77 9.93
CA GLN A 87 10.75 15.25 11.15
C GLN A 87 9.79 15.95 12.15
N SER A 88 8.79 16.67 11.64
CA SER A 88 7.79 17.35 12.49
C SER A 88 6.88 16.35 13.19
N ASN A 89 6.37 15.37 12.43
CA ASN A 89 5.56 14.29 12.98
C ASN A 89 6.36 13.43 13.96
N LYS A 90 7.59 13.07 13.62
CA LYS A 90 8.53 12.36 14.50
C LYS A 90 8.67 13.03 15.86
N THR A 91 8.94 14.34 15.87
CA THR A 91 9.14 15.11 17.12
C THR A 91 7.87 15.11 17.98
N LYS A 92 6.69 15.28 17.36
CA LYS A 92 5.40 15.26 18.06
C LYS A 92 5.08 13.89 18.65
N ILE A 93 5.31 12.81 17.89
CA ILE A 93 5.08 11.44 18.34
C ILE A 93 6.04 11.07 19.48
N LEU A 94 7.35 11.33 19.33
CA LEU A 94 8.33 11.07 20.39
C LEU A 94 7.97 11.80 21.69
N LYS A 95 7.55 13.07 21.58
CA LYS A 95 7.09 13.83 22.74
C LYS A 95 5.83 13.23 23.36
N ALA A 96 4.89 12.75 22.55
CA ALA A 96 3.67 12.12 23.04
C ALA A 96 3.90 10.74 23.67
N LEU A 97 4.92 10.00 23.20
CA LEU A 97 5.31 8.71 23.76
C LEU A 97 5.97 8.83 25.13
N ASP A 98 6.61 9.96 25.45
CA ASP A 98 7.21 10.22 26.77
C ASP A 98 8.08 9.05 27.26
N GLU A 99 9.06 8.66 26.44
CA GLU A 99 9.97 7.51 26.64
C GLU A 99 9.30 6.12 26.70
N SER A 100 7.96 6.03 26.65
CA SER A 100 7.25 4.76 26.57
C SER A 100 7.52 4.05 25.26
N ASP A 101 7.83 2.76 25.32
CA ASP A 101 7.94 1.90 24.14
C ASP A 101 6.62 1.20 23.78
N THR A 102 5.59 1.39 24.61
CA THR A 102 4.23 0.87 24.40
C THR A 102 3.26 2.02 24.15
N VAL A 103 2.40 1.83 23.16
CA VAL A 103 1.35 2.79 22.79
C VAL A 103 0.11 2.02 22.33
N SER A 104 -1.07 2.48 22.70
CA SER A 104 -2.32 1.97 22.11
C SER A 104 -3.04 3.05 21.31
N PHE A 105 -3.77 2.61 20.30
CA PHE A 105 -4.62 3.46 19.50
C PHE A 105 -6.02 2.90 19.49
N LYS A 106 -7.02 3.77 19.66
CA LYS A 106 -8.43 3.40 19.63
C LYS A 106 -9.14 4.10 18.49
N ARG A 107 -9.95 3.36 17.74
CA ARG A 107 -10.93 3.90 16.80
C ARG A 107 -12.33 3.53 17.25
N THR A 108 -13.26 4.48 17.18
CA THR A 108 -14.66 4.24 17.52
C THR A 108 -15.60 4.49 16.35
N SER A 109 -16.83 3.98 16.43
CA SER A 109 -17.87 4.30 15.44
C SER A 109 -18.34 5.74 15.48
N GLY A 110 -18.12 6.47 16.58
CA GLY A 110 -18.48 7.89 16.70
C GLY A 110 -17.59 8.80 15.85
N GLU A 111 -16.29 8.50 15.79
CA GLU A 111 -15.32 9.20 14.93
C GLU A 111 -14.53 8.20 14.04
N PRO A 112 -15.18 7.56 13.05
CA PRO A 112 -14.58 6.46 12.28
C PRO A 112 -13.38 6.87 11.42
N GLY A 113 -13.21 8.17 11.16
CA GLY A 113 -12.09 8.73 10.40
C GLY A 113 -10.88 9.10 11.25
N LYS A 114 -10.91 8.89 12.57
CA LYS A 114 -9.85 9.28 13.50
C LYS A 114 -9.47 8.12 14.42
N ARG A 115 -8.30 8.25 15.04
CA ARG A 115 -7.81 7.39 16.12
C ARG A 115 -7.38 8.27 17.29
N SER A 116 -7.73 7.86 18.50
CA SER A 116 -7.18 8.40 19.75
C SER A 116 -5.93 7.62 20.13
N MET A 117 -4.92 8.30 20.67
CA MET A 117 -3.66 7.72 21.13
C MET A 117 -3.67 7.63 22.66
N PHE A 118 -3.18 6.52 23.19
CA PHE A 118 -3.03 6.30 24.62
C PHE A 118 -1.62 5.83 24.94
N VAL A 119 -1.03 6.43 25.98
CA VAL A 119 0.29 6.08 26.49
C VAL A 119 0.15 5.91 28.00
N ASN A 120 0.63 4.79 28.52
CA ASN A 120 0.50 4.43 29.94
C ASN A 120 -0.95 4.52 30.47
N GLY A 121 -1.94 4.22 29.61
CA GLY A 121 -3.37 4.27 29.92
C GLY A 121 -4.01 5.65 29.87
N ASN A 122 -3.25 6.72 29.60
CA ASN A 122 -3.78 8.07 29.48
C ASN A 122 -3.93 8.46 28.01
N GLU A 123 -5.04 9.11 27.67
CA GLU A 123 -5.23 9.68 26.34
C GLU A 123 -4.26 10.85 26.14
N VAL A 124 -3.51 10.82 25.04
CA VAL A 124 -2.54 11.86 24.67
C VAL A 124 -2.90 12.41 23.30
N ASN A 125 -2.70 13.72 23.11
CA ASN A 125 -2.95 14.39 21.84
C ASN A 125 -1.63 14.89 21.23
N PRO A 126 -1.10 14.23 20.17
CA PRO A 126 0.14 14.64 19.52
C PRO A 126 0.01 15.93 18.68
N GLY A 127 -1.20 16.50 18.61
CA GLY A 127 -1.50 17.74 17.90
C GLY A 127 -2.29 17.54 16.60
N THR A 128 -2.51 18.64 15.88
CA THR A 128 -3.28 18.62 14.62
C THR A 128 -2.56 17.83 13.52
N GLY A 129 -3.34 17.08 12.73
CA GLY A 129 -2.83 16.25 11.63
C GLY A 129 -2.22 14.90 12.05
N PHE A 130 -2.33 14.53 13.33
CA PHE A 130 -1.78 13.30 13.88
C PHE A 130 -2.28 12.02 13.18
N ASP A 131 -3.58 11.88 12.85
CA ASP A 131 -4.06 10.64 12.21
C ASP A 131 -3.42 10.42 10.81
N LYS A 132 -3.11 11.50 10.09
CA LYS A 132 -2.35 11.39 8.82
C LYS A 132 -0.90 10.98 9.07
N ALA A 133 -0.30 11.45 10.17
CA ALA A 133 1.05 11.09 10.56
C ALA A 133 1.17 9.60 10.94
N LEU A 134 0.08 8.96 11.38
CA LEU A 134 0.06 7.55 11.71
C LEU A 134 0.41 6.63 10.54
N GLY A 135 0.24 7.07 9.29
CA GLY A 135 0.60 6.25 8.12
C GLY A 135 2.10 5.95 8.00
N ASP A 136 2.96 6.83 8.53
CA ASP A 136 4.42 6.66 8.58
C ASP A 136 4.88 6.02 9.91
N PHE A 137 4.00 6.01 10.92
CA PHE A 137 4.31 5.50 12.25
C PHE A 137 3.85 4.04 12.44
N LEU A 138 2.62 3.72 12.04
CA LEU A 138 2.01 2.40 12.19
C LEU A 138 2.56 1.42 11.14
N PRO A 139 2.68 0.12 11.48
CA PRO A 139 2.95 -0.90 10.48
C PRO A 139 1.81 -0.95 9.45
N LYS A 140 2.14 -1.30 8.21
CA LYS A 140 1.12 -1.61 7.19
C LYS A 140 0.51 -2.97 7.50
N LEU A 141 -0.82 -3.03 7.51
CA LEU A 141 -1.56 -4.29 7.57
C LEU A 141 -1.75 -4.81 6.14
N GLU A 142 -1.20 -5.98 5.86
CA GLU A 142 -1.38 -6.68 4.59
C GLU A 142 -2.25 -7.90 4.80
N TYR A 143 -3.39 -7.97 4.11
CA TYR A 143 -4.27 -9.13 4.13
C TYR A 143 -3.96 -10.02 2.92
N ILE A 144 -3.47 -11.23 3.17
CA ILE A 144 -3.16 -12.20 2.12
C ILE A 144 -4.29 -13.22 2.06
N SER A 145 -5.19 -13.03 1.10
CA SER A 145 -6.22 -14.00 0.76
C SER A 145 -5.84 -14.79 -0.49
N THR A 146 -6.37 -16.01 -0.62
CA THR A 146 -6.05 -16.88 -1.76
C THR A 146 -6.41 -16.27 -3.11
N LYS A 147 -7.52 -15.53 -3.23
CA LYS A 147 -7.92 -14.86 -4.48
C LYS A 147 -7.01 -13.69 -4.84
N GLN A 148 -6.68 -12.84 -3.86
CA GLN A 148 -5.82 -11.68 -4.07
C GLN A 148 -4.39 -12.10 -4.43
N TYR A 149 -3.90 -13.22 -3.88
CA TYR A 149 -2.58 -13.75 -4.20
C TYR A 149 -2.45 -14.12 -5.68
N TYR A 150 -3.41 -14.88 -6.25
CA TYR A 150 -3.35 -15.27 -7.67
C TYR A 150 -3.44 -14.07 -8.61
N ASP A 151 -4.36 -13.13 -8.35
CA ASP A 151 -4.52 -11.95 -9.20
C ASP A 151 -3.30 -11.00 -9.12
N ALA A 152 -2.69 -10.87 -7.93
CA ALA A 152 -1.50 -10.04 -7.74
C ALA A 152 -0.24 -10.68 -8.37
N VAL A 153 -0.06 -11.99 -8.21
CA VAL A 153 1.01 -12.76 -8.87
C VAL A 153 0.87 -12.69 -10.38
N ALA A 154 -0.35 -12.88 -10.90
CA ALA A 154 -0.59 -12.88 -12.34
C ALA A 154 -0.37 -11.51 -12.99
N LYS A 155 -0.65 -10.42 -12.27
CA LYS A 155 -0.58 -9.05 -12.81
C LYS A 155 0.77 -8.36 -12.65
N PHE A 156 1.70 -8.91 -11.84
CA PHE A 156 3.02 -8.31 -11.56
C PHE A 156 2.98 -6.79 -11.33
N SER A 157 1.92 -6.27 -10.68
CA SER A 157 1.73 -4.82 -10.64
C SER A 157 2.67 -4.17 -9.63
N LYS A 158 3.21 -3.00 -10.00
CA LYS A 158 4.22 -2.24 -9.22
C LYS A 158 3.81 -1.92 -7.77
N SER A 159 2.52 -1.97 -7.44
CA SER A 159 1.99 -1.64 -6.11
C SER A 159 1.75 -2.86 -5.22
N THR A 160 1.83 -4.08 -5.76
CA THR A 160 1.62 -5.30 -4.95
C THR A 160 2.86 -5.64 -4.13
N PRO A 161 2.74 -6.29 -2.96
CA PRO A 161 3.89 -6.72 -2.17
C PRO A 161 4.91 -7.54 -2.97
N ILE A 162 4.43 -8.46 -3.83
CA ILE A 162 5.27 -9.27 -4.72
C ILE A 162 5.92 -8.41 -5.80
N GLY A 163 5.15 -7.49 -6.41
CA GLY A 163 5.70 -6.54 -7.37
C GLY A 163 6.80 -5.68 -6.77
N ILE A 164 6.62 -5.19 -5.54
CA ILE A 164 7.62 -4.39 -4.80
C ILE A 164 8.85 -5.24 -4.46
N MET A 165 8.66 -6.46 -3.92
CA MET A 165 9.77 -7.36 -3.57
C MET A 165 10.56 -7.76 -4.81
N LEU A 166 9.88 -8.19 -5.87
CA LEU A 166 10.51 -8.59 -7.12
C LEU A 166 11.20 -7.38 -7.79
N SER A 167 10.58 -6.20 -7.78
CA SER A 167 11.22 -4.98 -8.30
C SER A 167 12.48 -4.62 -7.51
N GLY A 168 12.46 -4.77 -6.17
CA GLY A 168 13.63 -4.51 -5.34
C GLY A 168 14.77 -5.49 -5.60
N VAL A 169 14.45 -6.79 -5.71
CA VAL A 169 15.44 -7.83 -6.05
C VAL A 169 15.98 -7.64 -7.46
N LEU A 170 15.11 -7.37 -8.45
CA LEU A 170 15.53 -7.10 -9.82
C LEU A 170 16.39 -5.84 -9.91
N ALA A 171 16.02 -4.75 -9.23
CA ALA A 171 16.83 -3.54 -9.19
C ALA A 171 18.23 -3.83 -8.63
N ALA A 172 18.33 -4.53 -7.50
CA ALA A 172 19.61 -4.88 -6.89
C ALA A 172 20.47 -5.80 -7.79
N ILE A 173 19.85 -6.73 -8.52
CA ILE A 173 20.54 -7.63 -9.46
C ILE A 173 20.97 -6.88 -10.73
N LEU A 174 20.12 -5.99 -11.24
CA LEU A 174 20.34 -5.28 -12.50
C LEU A 174 21.29 -4.08 -12.35
N GLU A 175 21.35 -3.44 -11.18
CA GLU A 175 22.24 -2.30 -10.90
C GLU A 175 23.72 -2.62 -11.14
N GLN A 176 24.12 -3.89 -10.98
CA GLN A 176 25.50 -4.33 -11.19
C GLN A 176 25.68 -5.19 -12.46
N ASN A 177 24.61 -5.40 -13.24
CA ASN A 177 24.68 -6.25 -14.43
C ASN A 177 25.26 -5.47 -15.62
N PRO A 178 26.43 -5.87 -16.18
CA PRO A 178 27.08 -5.14 -17.27
C PRO A 178 26.22 -5.04 -18.53
N HIS A 179 25.47 -6.09 -18.87
CA HIS A 179 24.61 -6.09 -20.06
C HIS A 179 23.42 -5.15 -19.92
N TYR A 180 22.88 -5.01 -18.71
CA TYR A 180 21.80 -4.07 -18.45
C TYR A 180 22.28 -2.62 -18.50
N LEU A 181 23.48 -2.34 -17.98
CA LEU A 181 24.11 -1.03 -18.09
C LEU A 181 24.42 -0.67 -19.56
N GLU A 182 24.92 -1.62 -20.35
CA GLU A 182 25.12 -1.44 -21.80
C GLU A 182 23.80 -1.17 -22.54
N PHE A 183 22.73 -1.88 -22.17
CA PHE A 183 21.40 -1.66 -22.71
C PHE A 183 20.90 -0.24 -22.37
N GLN A 184 20.99 0.19 -21.12
CA GLN A 184 20.63 1.56 -20.72
C GLN A 184 21.45 2.62 -21.47
N ALA A 185 22.76 2.41 -21.61
CA ALA A 185 23.63 3.34 -22.33
C ALA A 185 23.22 3.47 -23.81
N LYS A 186 22.96 2.34 -24.49
CA LYS A 186 22.47 2.35 -25.88
C LYS A 186 21.08 2.94 -25.99
N PHE A 187 20.20 2.66 -25.03
CA PHE A 187 18.85 3.20 -25.00
C PHE A 187 18.87 4.73 -24.86
N ASN A 188 19.66 5.26 -23.93
CA ASN A 188 19.82 6.71 -23.77
C ASN A 188 20.46 7.35 -25.01
N GLN A 189 21.45 6.68 -25.62
CA GLN A 189 22.04 7.13 -26.88
C GLN A 189 21.01 7.23 -28.01
N LEU A 190 20.07 6.29 -28.08
CA LEU A 190 19.06 6.24 -29.14
C LEU A 190 17.84 7.13 -28.86
N PHE A 191 17.46 7.36 -27.62
CA PHE A 191 16.17 8.01 -27.32
C PHE A 191 16.29 9.32 -26.55
N GLU A 192 17.40 9.56 -25.85
CA GLU A 192 17.56 10.72 -24.97
C GLU A 192 18.67 11.67 -25.42
N ASN A 193 19.65 11.19 -26.20
CA ASN A 193 20.71 12.03 -26.73
C ASN A 193 20.18 13.02 -27.79
N ASP A 194 20.56 14.29 -27.68
CA ASP A 194 20.18 15.37 -28.60
C ASP A 194 20.61 15.11 -30.05
N ASP A 195 21.70 14.35 -30.23
CA ASP A 195 22.21 13.95 -31.56
C ASP A 195 21.48 12.73 -32.14
N SER A 196 20.52 12.14 -31.41
CA SER A 196 19.75 11.00 -31.92
C SER A 196 18.75 11.43 -32.98
N GLU A 197 18.86 10.83 -34.18
CA GLU A 197 17.86 10.98 -35.24
C GLU A 197 16.45 10.63 -34.76
N ILE A 198 16.32 9.64 -33.87
CA ILE A 198 15.03 9.23 -33.33
C ILE A 198 14.47 10.34 -32.46
N LYS A 199 15.26 10.87 -31.52
CA LYS A 199 14.82 11.97 -30.63
C LYS A 199 14.41 13.21 -31.44
N VAL A 200 15.23 13.59 -32.42
CA VAL A 200 14.94 14.73 -33.32
C VAL A 200 13.59 14.55 -34.04
N GLN A 201 13.29 13.34 -34.53
CA GLN A 201 12.00 13.05 -35.16
C GLN A 201 10.83 13.07 -34.17
N PHE A 202 11.02 12.55 -32.95
CA PHE A 202 10.01 12.62 -31.90
C PHE A 202 9.69 14.07 -31.50
N ASP A 203 10.72 14.92 -31.37
CA ASP A 203 10.55 16.34 -31.05
C ASP A 203 9.86 17.11 -32.19
N ALA A 204 10.16 16.77 -33.45
CA ALA A 204 9.50 17.34 -34.62
C ALA A 204 8.00 16.97 -34.66
N ILE A 205 7.66 15.71 -34.39
CA ILE A 205 6.27 15.25 -34.28
C ILE A 205 5.58 15.95 -33.09
N GLY A 206 6.22 15.99 -31.93
CA GLY A 206 5.70 16.68 -30.74
C GLY A 206 5.39 18.15 -31.01
N THR A 207 6.30 18.85 -31.69
CA THR A 207 6.11 20.25 -32.11
C THR A 207 4.94 20.41 -33.07
N THR A 208 4.77 19.46 -34.00
CA THR A 208 3.67 19.48 -34.97
C THR A 208 2.32 19.28 -34.28
N VAL A 209 2.21 18.27 -33.40
CA VAL A 209 0.99 18.00 -32.63
C VAL A 209 0.67 19.16 -31.70
N LYS A 210 1.69 19.77 -31.06
CA LYS A 210 1.55 20.99 -30.26
C LYS A 210 0.83 22.08 -31.05
N GLY A 211 1.32 22.37 -32.25
CA GLY A 211 0.78 23.42 -33.10
C GLY A 211 -0.66 23.16 -33.54
N PHE A 212 -1.06 21.90 -33.74
CA PHE A 212 -2.46 21.56 -34.02
C PHE A 212 -3.36 21.73 -32.79
N LEU A 213 -2.90 21.32 -31.61
CA LEU A 213 -3.67 21.44 -30.37
C LEU A 213 -3.88 22.90 -29.96
N GLU A 214 -2.84 23.74 -30.05
CA GLU A 214 -2.94 25.17 -29.76
C GLU A 214 -3.89 25.91 -30.72
N LYS A 215 -3.99 25.44 -31.98
CA LYS A 215 -4.97 25.97 -32.95
C LYS A 215 -6.41 25.54 -32.65
N GLN A 216 -6.61 24.32 -32.17
CA GLN A 216 -7.93 23.77 -31.87
C GLN A 216 -8.49 24.29 -30.54
N PHE A 217 -7.62 24.68 -29.60
CA PHE A 217 -8.01 25.13 -28.26
C PHE A 217 -7.31 26.46 -27.88
N PRO A 218 -7.82 27.61 -28.38
CA PRO A 218 -7.19 28.92 -28.23
C PRO A 218 -7.04 29.42 -26.78
N ASP A 219 -7.87 28.89 -25.87
CA ASP A 219 -7.85 29.25 -24.43
C ASP A 219 -6.76 28.49 -23.63
N THR A 220 -5.99 27.61 -24.28
CA THR A 220 -4.96 26.79 -23.62
C THR A 220 -3.69 27.60 -23.44
N THR A 221 -3.28 27.85 -22.19
CA THR A 221 -2.22 28.82 -21.87
C THR A 221 -0.79 28.35 -22.20
N LYS A 222 -0.58 27.06 -22.52
CA LYS A 222 0.64 26.47 -23.09
C LYS A 222 0.49 24.95 -23.19
N VAL A 223 0.71 24.37 -24.37
CA VAL A 223 0.90 22.91 -24.50
C VAL A 223 2.38 22.62 -24.31
N ALA A 224 2.76 21.95 -23.22
CA ALA A 224 4.14 21.54 -22.98
C ALA A 224 4.21 20.01 -22.98
N TYR A 225 5.06 19.46 -23.85
CA TYR A 225 5.52 18.08 -23.70
C TYR A 225 6.66 18.13 -22.70
N SER A 226 6.41 17.77 -21.44
CA SER A 226 7.47 17.62 -20.44
C SER A 226 8.34 16.42 -20.82
N GLY A 227 9.48 16.70 -21.44
CA GLY A 227 10.47 15.71 -21.87
C GLY A 227 11.27 15.12 -20.71
N GLU A 228 10.62 14.42 -19.78
CA GLU A 228 11.29 13.58 -18.78
C GLU A 228 10.80 12.13 -18.77
N SER A 229 9.85 11.75 -19.62
CA SER A 229 9.47 10.36 -19.77
C SER A 229 9.07 10.05 -21.20
N LEU A 230 9.83 9.13 -21.80
CA LEU A 230 9.54 8.51 -23.09
C LEU A 230 8.08 8.01 -23.16
N PRO A 231 7.53 7.86 -24.38
CA PRO A 231 6.25 7.20 -24.54
C PRO A 231 6.29 5.82 -23.89
N VAL A 232 5.27 5.52 -23.07
CA VAL A 232 5.00 4.15 -22.64
C VAL A 232 4.73 3.37 -23.91
N ILE A 233 5.68 2.55 -24.34
CA ILE A 233 5.47 1.59 -25.43
C ILE A 233 4.37 0.65 -24.92
N PRO A 234 3.19 0.59 -25.57
CA PRO A 234 2.17 -0.37 -25.20
C PRO A 234 2.76 -1.77 -25.31
N ASP A 235 2.49 -2.60 -24.30
CA ASP A 235 3.01 -3.97 -24.12
C ASP A 235 2.84 -4.86 -25.38
N GLU A 236 1.91 -4.50 -26.26
CA GLU A 236 1.57 -5.19 -27.52
C GLU A 236 2.67 -5.21 -28.59
N ARG A 237 3.83 -4.56 -28.37
CA ARG A 237 4.96 -4.54 -29.34
C ARG A 237 6.24 -5.21 -28.86
N LEU A 238 6.26 -5.80 -27.66
CA LEU A 238 7.30 -6.80 -27.36
C LEU A 238 6.99 -8.05 -28.20
N PRO A 239 8.01 -8.71 -28.79
CA PRO A 239 7.78 -9.94 -29.53
C PRO A 239 7.09 -10.94 -28.61
N VAL A 240 5.83 -11.24 -28.90
CA VAL A 240 5.14 -12.41 -28.36
C VAL A 240 5.96 -13.59 -28.85
N PHE A 241 6.71 -14.24 -27.94
CA PHE A 241 7.26 -15.55 -28.27
C PHE A 241 6.06 -16.44 -28.58
N PRO A 242 5.93 -16.95 -29.81
CA PRO A 242 4.85 -17.89 -30.10
C PRO A 242 4.99 -19.05 -29.13
N ASP A 243 3.89 -19.37 -28.47
CA ASP A 243 3.74 -20.37 -27.41
C ASP A 243 3.83 -21.80 -27.98
N GLU A 244 4.81 -22.04 -28.85
CA GLU A 244 5.07 -23.30 -29.51
C GLU A 244 6.53 -23.68 -29.31
N ARG A 245 6.80 -24.28 -28.15
CA ARG A 245 7.74 -25.39 -27.92
C ARG A 245 7.88 -25.67 -26.42
N LEU A 246 6.80 -26.12 -25.80
CA LEU A 246 6.97 -27.20 -24.83
C LEU A 246 7.07 -28.48 -25.66
N PRO A 247 8.23 -29.17 -25.71
CA PRO A 247 8.25 -30.52 -26.23
C PRO A 247 7.38 -31.38 -25.31
N VAL A 248 6.19 -31.73 -25.81
CA VAL A 248 5.41 -32.85 -25.33
C VAL A 248 6.28 -34.09 -25.55
N ALA A 249 7.00 -34.52 -24.51
CA ALA A 249 7.57 -35.85 -24.51
C ALA A 249 6.40 -36.83 -24.39
N ALA A 250 6.06 -37.42 -25.53
CA ALA A 250 5.17 -38.56 -25.65
C ALA A 250 5.65 -39.70 -24.74
N GLY A 251 4.68 -40.41 -24.16
CA GLY A 251 4.92 -41.56 -23.31
C GLY A 251 5.64 -42.70 -24.04
N LEU A 252 6.23 -43.58 -23.24
CA LEU A 252 6.44 -44.97 -23.59
C LEU A 252 5.87 -45.82 -22.46
N ASP A 253 4.90 -46.63 -22.85
CA ASP A 253 4.45 -47.81 -22.12
C ASP A 253 5.63 -48.74 -21.82
N HIS A 254 5.71 -49.23 -20.58
CA HIS A 254 5.77 -50.65 -20.22
C HIS A 254 5.67 -50.82 -18.70
#